data_AF-A0A820RP20-F1
#
_entry.id   AF-A0A820RP20-F1
#
_cell.length_a   1.000
_cell.length_b   1.000
_cell.length_c   1.000
_cell.angle_alpha   90.00
_cell.angle_beta   90.00
_cell.angle_gamma   90.00
#
_symmetry.space_group_name_H-M   'P 1'
#
loop_
_entity.id
_entity.type
_entity.pdbx_description
1 polymer ?
#
loop_
_entity_poly.entity_id
_entity_poly.type
_entity_poly.pdbx_seq_one_letter_code
_entity_poly.pdbx_strand_id
1 'polypeptide(L)' 'MKADDNTLRIEFLIKNSLLKITSDETGWDVLYQDKNDRRYWELIYYKSEMHGGGPPLLQLIAEEDVQKKY' A
#
# COMPACT_ATOMS: atom_id res chain seq x y z
N MET A 1 1.93 -13.76 18.37
CA MET A 1 1.29 -12.54 17.81
C MET A 1 0.57 -12.97 16.54
N LYS A 2 -0.77 -12.89 16.50
CA LYS A 2 -1.49 -13.07 15.24
C LYS A 2 -1.25 -11.80 14.44
N ALA A 3 -0.72 -11.92 13.23
CA ALA A 3 -0.91 -10.84 12.26
C ALA A 3 -2.43 -10.63 12.18
N ASP A 4 -2.90 -9.40 12.40
CA ASP A 4 -4.32 -9.07 12.33
C ASP A 4 -4.87 -9.57 10.98
N ASP A 5 -6.11 -10.09 10.97
CA ASP A 5 -6.76 -10.60 9.74
C ASP A 5 -6.70 -9.57 8.58
N ASN A 6 -6.60 -8.28 8.92
CA ASN A 6 -6.41 -7.18 7.98
C ASN A 6 -5.06 -7.22 7.27
N THR A 7 -3.96 -7.52 7.98
CA THR A 7 -2.61 -7.63 7.40
C THR A 7 -2.57 -8.76 6.37
N LEU A 8 -3.08 -9.94 6.73
CA LEU A 8 -3.16 -11.08 5.82
C LEU A 8 -4.01 -10.76 4.59
N ARG A 9 -5.11 -10.00 4.77
CA ARG A 9 -5.95 -9.57 3.67
C ARG A 9 -5.23 -8.61 2.73
N ILE A 10 -4.48 -7.65 3.27
CA ILE A 10 -3.68 -6.69 2.48
C ILE A 10 -2.61 -7.44 1.68
N GLU A 11 -1.86 -8.33 2.32
CA GLU A 11 -0.84 -9.15 1.63
C GLU A 11 -1.45 -9.99 0.51
N PHE A 12 -2.63 -10.58 0.75
CA PHE A 12 -3.36 -11.31 -0.28
C PHE A 12 -3.75 -10.41 -1.46
N LEU A 13 -4.28 -9.21 -1.21
CA LEU A 13 -4.65 -8.27 -2.28
C LEU A 13 -3.43 -7.83 -3.08
N ILE A 14 -2.33 -7.50 -2.41
CA ILE A 14 -1.07 -7.12 -3.06
C ILE A 14 -0.57 -8.24 -3.97
N LYS A 15 -0.58 -9.48 -3.48
CA LYS A 15 -0.04 -10.63 -4.23
C LYS A 15 -0.91 -11.05 -5.41
N ASN A 16 -2.23 -10.93 -5.29
CA ASN A 16 -3.16 -11.51 -6.26
C ASN A 16 -3.81 -10.46 -7.17
N SER A 17 -4.20 -9.31 -6.63
CA SER A 17 -5.07 -8.33 -7.31
C SER A 17 -4.33 -7.08 -7.76
N LEU A 18 -3.31 -6.66 -7.02
CA LEU A 18 -2.64 -5.38 -7.25
C LEU A 18 -1.35 -5.55 -8.07
N LEU A 19 -1.01 -4.51 -8.82
CA LEU A 19 0.25 -4.36 -9.53
C LEU A 19 1.03 -3.20 -8.93
N LYS A 20 2.27 -3.45 -8.49
CA LYS A 20 3.16 -2.38 -8.02
C LYS A 20 3.51 -1.47 -9.19
N ILE A 21 3.26 -0.17 -9.05
CA ILE A 21 3.56 0.85 -10.05
C ILE A 21 4.89 1.52 -9.71
N THR A 22 5.00 2.11 -8.54
CA THR A 22 6.21 2.81 -8.06
C THR A 22 6.21 2.90 -6.54
N SER A 23 7.27 3.47 -5.97
CA SER A 23 7.34 3.90 -4.57
C SER A 23 7.64 5.39 -4.53
N ASP A 24 7.37 6.03 -3.38
CA ASP A 24 7.65 7.45 -3.21
C ASP A 24 9.17 7.72 -3.16
N GLU A 25 9.56 8.99 -3.10
CA GLU A 25 10.96 9.41 -3.06
C GLU A 25 11.77 8.80 -1.90
N THR A 26 11.11 8.52 -0.78
CA THR A 26 11.71 7.90 0.40
C THR A 26 11.70 6.37 0.35
N GLY A 27 10.89 5.79 -0.54
CA GLY A 27 10.71 4.34 -0.69
C GLY A 27 9.85 3.69 0.39
N TRP A 28 9.23 4.48 1.27
CA TRP A 28 8.39 3.99 2.37
C TRP A 28 6.98 3.65 1.91
N ASP A 29 6.41 4.50 1.06
CA ASP A 29 5.06 4.35 0.53
C ASP A 29 5.13 3.74 -0.87
N VAL A 30 4.20 2.83 -1.15
CA VAL A 30 4.18 2.10 -2.41
C VAL A 30 2.84 2.28 -3.11
N LEU A 31 2.90 2.76 -4.34
CA LEU A 31 1.76 2.87 -5.22
C LEU A 31 1.49 1.55 -5.94
N TYR A 32 0.25 1.11 -5.83
CA TYR A 32 -0.31 -0.03 -6.53
C TYR A 32 -1.48 0.40 -7.42
N GLN A 33 -1.74 -0.39 -8.45
CA GLN A 33 -2.96 -0.28 -9.25
C GLN A 33 -3.71 -1.62 -9.26
N ASP A 34 -5.03 -1.57 -9.09
CA ASP A 34 -5.87 -2.76 -9.21
C ASP A 34 -5.97 -3.19 -10.68
N LYS A 35 -5.71 -4.47 -10.95
CA LYS A 35 -5.72 -5.03 -12.31
C LYS A 35 -7.11 -5.09 -12.94
N ASN A 36 -8.17 -5.10 -12.12
CA ASN A 36 -9.55 -5.29 -12.56
C ASN A 36 -10.24 -3.96 -12.86
N ASP A 37 -10.11 -2.98 -11.97
CA ASP A 37 -10.86 -1.72 -12.04
C ASP A 37 -9.98 -0.47 -12.26
N ARG A 38 -8.65 -0.64 -12.34
CA ARG A 38 -7.66 0.41 -12.57
C ARG A 38 -7.58 1.50 -11.48
N ARG A 39 -8.22 1.31 -10.33
CA ARG A 39 -8.05 2.21 -9.18
C ARG A 39 -6.65 2.11 -8.60
N TYR A 40 -6.19 3.23 -8.07
CA TYR A 40 -4.92 3.31 -7.39
C TYR A 40 -5.08 3.07 -5.89
N TRP A 41 -4.13 2.32 -5.35
CA TRP A 41 -4.04 1.95 -3.96
C TRP A 41 -2.66 2.32 -3.45
N GLU A 42 -2.60 2.97 -2.31
CA GLU A 42 -1.36 3.29 -1.64
C GLU A 42 -1.18 2.38 -0.43
N LEU A 43 0.02 1.80 -0.32
CA LEU A 43 0.45 1.05 0.85
C LEU A 43 1.36 1.94 1.70
N ILE A 44 0.93 2.21 2.93
CA ILE A 44 1.69 2.98 3.92
C ILE A 44 1.90 2.16 5.20
N TYR A 45 2.91 2.51 5.97
CA TYR A 45 3.20 1.88 7.27
C TYR A 45 3.10 2.91 8.40
N TYR A 46 2.02 2.85 9.18
CA TYR A 46 1.80 3.81 10.26
C TYR A 46 2.76 3.52 11.44
N LYS A 47 3.65 4.47 11.76
CA LYS A 47 4.68 4.41 12.83
C LYS A 47 5.87 3.48 12.56
N SER A 48 6.71 3.85 11.59
CA SER A 48 8.03 3.24 11.33
C SER A 48 9.10 3.51 12.40
N GLU A 49 8.78 4.25 13.47
CA GLU A 49 9.71 4.54 14.58
C GLU A 49 9.99 3.33 15.49
N MET A 50 9.18 2.27 15.41
CA MET A 50 9.47 0.99 16.05
C MET A 50 10.18 0.06 15.07
N HIS A 51 11.27 -0.57 15.53
CA HIS A 51 12.17 -1.51 14.84
C HIS A 51 11.52 -2.80 14.25
N GLY A 52 10.29 -2.72 13.75
CA GLY A 52 9.56 -3.83 13.13
C GLY A 52 8.58 -3.41 12.03
N GLY A 53 8.48 -2.12 11.70
CA GLY A 53 7.48 -1.62 10.76
C GLY A 53 6.07 -1.71 11.36
N GLY A 54 5.33 -0.61 11.36
CA GLY A 54 3.93 -0.64 11.78
C GLY A 54 3.08 -1.59 10.91
N PRO A 55 1.84 -1.89 11.31
CA PRO A 55 0.95 -2.67 10.46
C PRO A 55 0.76 -1.97 9.10
N PRO A 56 0.78 -2.71 7.98
CA PRO A 56 0.52 -2.14 6.67
C PRO A 56 -0.91 -1.62 6.61
N LEU A 57 -1.08 -0.46 5.99
CA LEU A 57 -2.37 0.11 5.66
C LEU A 57 -2.44 0.28 4.14
N LEU A 58 -3.50 -0.27 3.55
CA LEU A 58 -3.80 -0.12 2.14
C LEU A 58 -4.99 0.83 1.98
N GLN A 59 -4.79 1.97 1.33
CA GLN A 59 -5.81 2.99 1.15
C GLN A 59 -6.02 3.32 -0.33
N LEU A 60 -7.26 3.63 -0.71
CA LEU A 60 -7.57 4.11 -2.04
C LEU A 60 -7.03 5.54 -2.18
N ILE A 61 -6.30 5.82 -3.26
CA ILE A 61 -5.80 7.16 -3.56
C ILE A 61 -6.38 7.64 -4.88
N ALA A 62 -6.79 8.91 -4.93
CA ALA A 62 -7.31 9.53 -6.14
C ALA A 62 -6.17 9.75 -7.15
N GLU A 63 -6.46 9.63 -8.45
CA GLU A 63 -5.45 9.81 -9.51
C GLU A 63 -4.77 11.19 -9.44
N GLU A 64 -5.52 12.23 -9.05
CA GLU A 64 -4.96 13.58 -8.86
C GLU A 64 -3.90 13.63 -7.74
N ASP A 65 -4.06 12.85 -6.69
CA ASP A 65 -3.12 12.82 -5.57
C ASP A 65 -1.93 11.90 -5.86
N VAL A 66 -2.15 10.85 -6.67
CA VAL A 66 -1.06 10.05 -7.24
C VAL A 66 -0.10 10.95 -8.00
N GLN A 67 -0.58 11.79 -8.92
CA GLN A 67 0.27 12.69 -9.72
C GLN A 67 1.00 13.75 -8.89
N LYS A 68 0.49 14.10 -7.70
CA LYS A 68 1.14 15.07 -6.81
C LYS A 68 2.22 14.42 -5.96
N LYS A 69 2.06 13.15 -5.59
CA LYS A 69 2.91 12.44 -4.63
C LYS A 69 3.96 11.52 -5.27
N TYR A 70 3.67 10.95 -6.44
CA TYR A 70 4.50 9.97 -7.16
C TYR A 70 4.79 10.44 -8.59
#